data_AF-A0A1H0TYI0-F1
#
_entry.id   AF-A0A1H0TYI0-F1
#
_cell.length_a   1.000
_cell.length_b   1.000
_cell.length_c   1.000
_cell.angle_alpha   90.00
_cell.angle_beta   90.00
_cell.angle_gamma   90.00
#
_symmetry.space_group_name_H-M   'P 1'
#
loop_
_entity.id
_entity.type
_entity.pdbx_description
1 polymer ?
#
loop_
_entity_poly.entity_id
_entity_poly.type
_entity_poly.pdbx_seq_one_letter_code
_entity_poly.pdbx_strand_id
1 'polypeptide(L)'
;MNDELKQLFEEDQHDLRKMPHDRKKRDRDRRNRVKTIIDTGGATVAIDFIHAAIIFQHGEALEDWWHSYQLSLKAVELGFQPKWLAAVALDRWLLRQGKPLKYGNQVIPFGGVYRIPELDPNTTDEEREKWDVPSFFELYSFDKLRGFMKYDFIDTLENENLKVNIIKLERPPAHSPSLTGTRCGKTEDNRVIFENPYGWKWIEDSAGSFDLGWLLIPHVPVIAHIVATEGDASIERVTLNGYSCILVIFNNSKTLYFRTRKGIWALTGMDYNNITKKALIIQSCSS
;
A
#
# COMPACT_ATOMS: atom_id res chain seq x y z
N MET A 1 6.33 -18.75 -27.24
CA MET A 1 5.94 -18.79 -25.82
C MET A 1 6.55 -20.04 -25.24
N ASN A 2 7.18 -19.93 -24.07
CA ASN A 2 7.75 -21.04 -23.33
C ASN A 2 6.68 -21.67 -22.43
N ASP A 3 6.33 -22.93 -22.71
CA ASP A 3 5.23 -23.63 -22.01
C ASP A 3 5.53 -23.86 -20.53
N GLU A 4 6.79 -24.07 -20.18
CA GLU A 4 7.20 -24.27 -18.79
C GLU A 4 7.08 -22.98 -17.97
N LEU A 5 7.47 -21.82 -18.51
CA LEU A 5 7.26 -20.54 -17.85
C LEU A 5 5.78 -20.24 -17.63
N LYS A 6 4.93 -20.58 -18.61
CA LYS A 6 3.48 -20.47 -18.47
C LYS A 6 2.96 -21.36 -17.34
N GLN A 7 3.39 -22.62 -17.27
CA GLN A 7 2.98 -23.54 -16.21
C GLN A 7 3.39 -23.02 -14.82
N LEU A 8 4.65 -22.58 -14.66
CA LEU A 8 5.16 -22.04 -13.38
C LEU A 8 4.38 -20.80 -12.93
N PHE A 9 3.90 -19.99 -13.89
CA PHE A 9 3.04 -18.85 -13.63
C PHE A 9 1.63 -19.29 -13.22
N GLU A 10 1.03 -20.26 -13.90
CA GLU A 10 -0.30 -20.75 -13.53
C GLU A 10 -0.33 -21.37 -12.12
N GLU A 11 0.72 -22.12 -11.77
CA GLU A 11 0.94 -22.65 -10.42
C GLU A 11 1.11 -21.52 -9.38
N ASP A 12 1.84 -20.46 -9.71
CA ASP A 12 1.96 -19.25 -8.89
C ASP A 12 0.59 -18.66 -8.52
N GLN A 13 -0.23 -18.43 -9.55
CA GLN A 13 -1.53 -17.79 -9.39
C GLN A 13 -2.53 -18.72 -8.71
N HIS A 14 -2.37 -20.04 -8.86
CA HIS A 14 -3.13 -21.02 -8.08
C HIS A 14 -2.80 -20.93 -6.59
N ASP A 15 -1.52 -20.96 -6.23
CA ASP A 15 -1.07 -20.89 -4.84
C ASP A 15 -1.44 -19.54 -4.20
N LEU A 16 -1.44 -18.43 -4.96
CA LEU A 16 -1.93 -17.14 -4.49
C LEU A 16 -3.44 -17.10 -4.20
N ARG A 17 -4.23 -18.01 -4.75
CA ARG A 17 -5.67 -18.13 -4.44
C ARG A 17 -5.91 -19.09 -3.30
N LYS A 18 -5.10 -20.14 -3.17
CA LYS A 18 -5.29 -21.20 -2.17
C LYS A 18 -4.54 -20.98 -0.86
N MET A 19 -3.51 -20.13 -0.86
CA MET A 19 -2.66 -19.85 0.31
C MET A 19 -2.18 -21.14 1.02
N PRO A 20 -1.55 -22.10 0.31
CA PRO A 20 -1.06 -23.31 0.96
C PRO A 20 0.05 -22.99 1.96
N HIS A 21 0.16 -23.79 3.03
CA HIS A 21 1.12 -23.54 4.11
C HIS A 21 2.59 -23.52 3.64
N ASP A 22 2.92 -24.31 2.61
CA ASP A 22 4.25 -24.45 2.02
C ASP A 22 4.51 -23.49 0.85
N ARG A 23 3.60 -22.53 0.60
CA ARG A 23 3.68 -21.56 -0.52
C ARG A 23 5.08 -20.96 -0.68
N LYS A 24 5.68 -20.44 0.40
CA LYS A 24 7.00 -19.80 0.35
C LYS A 24 8.11 -20.74 -0.16
N LYS A 25 8.02 -22.03 0.13
CA LYS A 25 8.97 -23.02 -0.42
C LYS A 25 8.74 -23.18 -1.92
N ARG A 26 7.48 -23.35 -2.35
CA ARG A 26 7.10 -23.46 -3.77
C ARG A 26 7.51 -22.22 -4.56
N ASP A 27 7.27 -21.03 -4.03
CA ASP A 27 7.66 -19.76 -4.67
C ASP A 27 9.19 -19.72 -4.90
N ARG A 28 10.01 -20.18 -3.94
CA ARG A 28 11.47 -20.28 -4.08
C ARG A 28 11.87 -21.29 -5.16
N ASP A 29 11.28 -22.48 -5.14
CA ASP A 29 11.57 -23.53 -6.12
C ASP A 29 11.23 -23.06 -7.54
N ARG A 30 10.08 -22.38 -7.72
CA ARG A 30 9.68 -21.78 -9.00
C ARG A 30 10.62 -20.66 -9.44
N ARG A 31 11.02 -19.76 -8.55
CA ARG A 31 12.02 -18.70 -8.87
C ARG A 31 13.35 -19.30 -9.33
N ASN A 32 13.85 -20.34 -8.66
CA ASN A 32 15.07 -21.04 -9.06
C ASN A 32 14.93 -21.63 -10.48
N ARG A 33 13.78 -22.25 -10.78
CA ARG A 33 13.54 -22.83 -12.11
C ARG A 33 13.44 -21.75 -13.20
N VAL A 34 12.70 -20.67 -12.96
CA VAL A 34 12.60 -19.52 -13.87
C VAL A 34 13.98 -18.95 -14.16
N LYS A 35 14.82 -18.79 -13.13
CA LYS A 35 16.18 -18.29 -13.28
C LYS A 35 16.99 -19.17 -14.25
N THR A 36 16.95 -20.48 -14.09
CA THR A 36 17.61 -21.41 -15.04
C THR A 36 17.11 -21.22 -16.47
N ILE A 37 15.79 -21.12 -16.68
CA ILE A 37 15.21 -20.95 -18.02
C ILE A 37 15.70 -19.64 -18.66
N ILE A 38 15.74 -18.55 -17.91
CA ILE A 38 16.22 -17.25 -18.40
C ILE A 38 17.71 -17.31 -18.73
N ASP A 39 18.53 -17.85 -17.81
CA ASP A 39 19.99 -17.91 -17.96
C ASP A 39 20.41 -18.76 -19.18
N THR A 40 19.60 -19.76 -19.57
CA THR A 40 19.82 -20.59 -20.76
C THR A 40 19.16 -20.04 -22.04
N GLY A 41 18.58 -18.83 -22.00
CA GLY A 41 17.95 -18.20 -23.17
C GLY A 41 16.57 -18.75 -23.56
N GLY A 42 15.87 -19.41 -22.63
CA GLY A 42 14.57 -20.04 -22.89
C GLY A 42 13.37 -19.08 -22.94
N ALA A 43 13.54 -17.82 -22.51
CA ALA A 43 12.54 -16.75 -22.67
C ALA A 43 12.85 -15.94 -23.93
N THR A 44 11.90 -15.88 -24.87
CA THR A 44 12.16 -15.33 -26.22
C THR A 44 11.13 -14.29 -26.65
N VAL A 45 9.86 -14.46 -26.25
CA VAL A 45 8.78 -13.54 -26.60
C VAL A 45 8.29 -12.79 -25.37
N ALA A 46 7.61 -11.66 -25.58
CA ALA A 46 7.24 -10.73 -24.52
C ALA A 46 6.51 -11.39 -23.32
N ILE A 47 5.58 -12.33 -23.59
CA ILE A 47 4.84 -13.03 -22.54
C ILE A 47 5.71 -13.94 -21.66
N ASP A 48 6.81 -14.49 -22.18
CA ASP A 48 7.73 -15.34 -21.40
C ASP A 48 8.34 -14.53 -20.25
N PHE A 49 8.75 -13.29 -20.56
CA PHE A 49 9.30 -12.35 -19.58
C PHE A 49 8.26 -11.90 -18.56
N ILE A 50 6.98 -11.79 -18.94
CA ILE A 50 5.89 -11.47 -18.00
C ILE A 50 5.62 -12.60 -17.03
N HIS A 51 5.53 -13.85 -17.53
CA HIS A 51 5.38 -15.01 -16.66
C HIS A 51 6.52 -15.09 -15.65
N ALA A 52 7.75 -14.91 -16.11
CA ALA A 52 8.91 -14.87 -15.24
C ALA A 52 8.86 -13.69 -14.24
N ALA A 53 8.54 -12.48 -14.71
CA ALA A 53 8.47 -11.28 -13.88
C ALA A 53 7.48 -11.43 -12.73
N ILE A 54 6.31 -12.03 -12.95
CA ILE A 54 5.31 -12.25 -11.90
C ILE A 54 5.84 -13.22 -10.83
N ILE A 55 6.54 -14.27 -11.22
CA ILE A 55 7.13 -15.23 -10.27
C ILE A 55 8.17 -14.54 -9.37
N PHE A 56 9.01 -13.69 -9.96
CA PHE A 56 9.95 -12.84 -9.20
C PHE A 56 9.24 -11.75 -8.37
N GLN A 57 8.08 -11.26 -8.81
CA GLN A 57 7.32 -10.25 -8.07
C GLN A 57 6.81 -10.78 -6.72
N HIS A 58 6.64 -12.10 -6.60
CA HIS A 58 6.32 -12.81 -5.36
C HIS A 58 7.56 -13.31 -4.60
N GLY A 59 8.74 -12.81 -4.98
CA GLY A 59 10.02 -13.02 -4.30
C GLY A 59 10.09 -12.55 -2.86
N GLU A 60 11.21 -12.86 -2.20
CA GLU A 60 11.42 -12.59 -0.78
C GLU A 60 12.62 -11.65 -0.52
N ALA A 61 13.41 -11.35 -1.56
CA ALA A 61 14.61 -10.54 -1.47
C ALA A 61 14.58 -9.33 -2.43
N LEU A 62 15.45 -8.35 -2.17
CA LEU A 62 15.53 -7.11 -2.95
C LEU A 62 15.82 -7.40 -4.43
N GLU A 63 16.69 -8.37 -4.67
CA GLU A 63 17.10 -8.84 -5.98
C GLU A 63 15.93 -9.46 -6.76
N ASP A 64 15.00 -10.13 -6.08
CA ASP A 64 13.83 -10.73 -6.74
C ASP A 64 12.94 -9.64 -7.36
N TRP A 65 12.61 -8.59 -6.60
CA TRP A 65 11.78 -7.49 -7.12
C TRP A 65 12.50 -6.68 -8.19
N TRP A 66 13.84 -6.57 -8.09
CA TRP A 66 14.63 -5.95 -9.16
C TRP A 66 14.60 -6.77 -10.46
N HIS A 67 14.78 -8.10 -10.37
CA HIS A 67 14.63 -8.98 -11.53
C HIS A 67 13.22 -8.88 -12.13
N SER A 68 12.18 -8.85 -11.30
CA SER A 68 10.80 -8.65 -11.76
C SER A 68 10.66 -7.36 -12.58
N TYR A 69 11.25 -6.26 -12.11
CA TYR A 69 11.24 -4.99 -12.82
C TYR A 69 11.96 -5.09 -14.16
N GLN A 70 13.19 -5.62 -14.19
CA GLN A 70 13.98 -5.77 -15.42
C GLN A 70 13.29 -6.64 -16.46
N LEU A 71 12.71 -7.78 -16.04
CA LEU A 71 11.97 -8.67 -16.92
C LEU A 71 10.70 -8.00 -17.46
N SER A 72 10.01 -7.22 -16.63
CA SER A 72 8.84 -6.45 -17.06
C SER A 72 9.22 -5.38 -18.10
N LEU A 73 10.33 -4.66 -17.91
CA LEU A 73 10.86 -3.73 -18.91
C LEU A 73 11.16 -4.45 -20.22
N LYS A 74 11.79 -5.63 -20.14
CA LYS A 74 12.10 -6.43 -21.33
C LYS A 74 10.84 -6.83 -22.10
N ALA A 75 9.79 -7.23 -21.39
CA ALA A 75 8.51 -7.52 -22.02
C ALA A 75 7.92 -6.29 -22.73
N VAL A 76 7.99 -5.11 -22.10
CA VAL A 76 7.51 -3.85 -22.69
C VAL A 76 8.31 -3.47 -23.94
N GLU A 77 9.64 -3.63 -23.93
CA GLU A 77 10.49 -3.45 -25.13
C GLU A 77 10.06 -4.36 -26.29
N LEU A 78 9.61 -5.58 -25.98
CA LEU A 78 9.10 -6.55 -26.94
C LEU A 78 7.62 -6.33 -27.30
N GLY A 79 7.03 -5.20 -26.87
CA GLY A 79 5.68 -4.79 -27.23
C GLY A 79 4.56 -5.33 -26.32
N PHE A 80 4.88 -5.90 -25.15
CA PHE A 80 3.85 -6.38 -24.22
C PHE A 80 2.98 -5.23 -23.69
N GLN A 81 1.67 -5.46 -23.63
CA GLN A 81 0.70 -4.62 -22.94
C GLN A 81 -0.18 -5.50 -22.05
N PRO A 82 -0.56 -5.04 -20.84
CA PRO A 82 -0.27 -3.72 -20.26
C PRO A 82 1.09 -3.63 -19.54
N LYS A 83 1.61 -2.41 -19.33
CA LYS A 83 2.94 -2.12 -18.76
C LYS A 83 3.00 -2.03 -17.24
N TRP A 84 1.85 -2.10 -16.56
CA TRP A 84 1.72 -1.82 -15.12
C TRP A 84 2.63 -2.69 -14.24
N LEU A 85 2.97 -3.91 -14.69
CA LEU A 85 3.81 -4.83 -13.89
C LEU A 85 5.18 -4.24 -13.59
N ALA A 86 5.77 -3.48 -14.52
CA ALA A 86 7.04 -2.80 -14.28
C ALA A 86 6.92 -1.75 -13.16
N ALA A 87 5.85 -0.94 -13.18
CA ALA A 87 5.58 0.04 -12.12
C ALA A 87 5.37 -0.64 -10.76
N VAL A 88 4.63 -1.75 -10.73
CA VAL A 88 4.36 -2.53 -9.52
C VAL A 88 5.63 -3.17 -8.95
N ALA A 89 6.51 -3.69 -9.80
CA ALA A 89 7.80 -4.26 -9.39
C ALA A 89 8.75 -3.18 -8.85
N LEU A 90 8.84 -2.03 -9.53
CA LEU A 90 9.66 -0.90 -9.09
C LEU A 90 9.21 -0.38 -7.72
N ASP A 91 7.91 -0.17 -7.52
CA ASP A 91 7.40 0.30 -6.24
C ASP A 91 7.69 -0.69 -5.11
N ARG A 92 7.59 -2.00 -5.37
CA ARG A 92 7.94 -3.01 -4.35
C ARG A 92 9.43 -2.98 -3.99
N TRP A 93 10.29 -2.81 -4.99
CA TRP A 93 11.73 -2.65 -4.80
C TRP A 93 12.07 -1.38 -4.01
N LEU A 94 11.43 -0.24 -4.30
CA LEU A 94 11.58 1.02 -3.56
C LEU A 94 11.07 0.89 -2.12
N LEU A 95 9.89 0.31 -1.94
CA LEU A 95 9.29 0.08 -0.64
C LEU A 95 10.22 -0.72 0.27
N ARG A 96 10.82 -1.79 -0.25
CA ARG A 96 11.67 -2.67 0.56
C ARG A 96 13.01 -2.03 0.96
N GLN A 97 13.35 -0.89 0.36
CA GLN A 97 14.50 -0.05 0.74
C GLN A 97 14.13 1.13 1.65
N GLY A 98 12.85 1.31 1.99
CA GLY A 98 12.43 2.52 2.71
C GLY A 98 12.50 3.78 1.85
N LYS A 99 12.25 3.68 0.54
CA LYS A 99 12.20 4.83 -0.37
C LYS A 99 10.74 5.18 -0.72
N PRO A 100 10.43 6.45 -1.04
CA PRO A 100 9.14 6.82 -1.59
C PRO A 100 8.78 6.00 -2.83
N LEU A 101 7.51 5.66 -2.99
CA LEU A 101 7.03 4.90 -4.14
C LEU A 101 6.95 5.82 -5.36
N LYS A 102 7.28 5.30 -6.54
CA LYS A 102 7.14 6.07 -7.76
C LYS A 102 5.67 6.17 -8.15
N TYR A 103 4.95 5.06 -8.16
CA TYR A 103 3.59 4.96 -8.69
C TYR A 103 2.53 4.61 -7.64
N GLY A 104 2.92 4.31 -6.40
CA GLY A 104 1.98 4.07 -5.29
C GLY A 104 1.26 2.72 -5.32
N ASN A 105 1.80 1.70 -6.01
CA ASN A 105 1.13 0.40 -6.15
C ASN A 105 1.31 -0.56 -4.97
N GLN A 106 1.83 -0.08 -3.84
CA GLN A 106 2.03 -0.89 -2.65
C GLN A 106 1.35 -0.22 -1.47
N VAL A 107 0.90 -1.03 -0.52
CA VAL A 107 0.29 -0.57 0.73
C VAL A 107 1.03 -1.16 1.92
N ILE A 108 1.02 -0.42 3.03
CA ILE A 108 1.63 -0.83 4.29
C ILE A 108 0.57 -0.95 5.39
N PRO A 109 0.60 -2.00 6.21
CA PRO A 109 -0.24 -2.11 7.39
C PRO A 109 0.27 -1.14 8.45
N PHE A 110 -0.64 -0.40 9.05
CA PHE A 110 -0.36 0.53 10.13
C PHE A 110 -1.60 0.68 11.00
N GLY A 111 -1.49 0.45 12.31
CA GLY A 111 -2.62 0.60 13.24
C GLY A 111 -3.85 -0.23 12.85
N GLY A 112 -3.67 -1.43 12.29
CA GLY A 112 -4.75 -2.34 11.89
C GLY A 112 -5.38 -2.06 10.50
N VAL A 113 -4.86 -1.08 9.76
CA VAL A 113 -5.39 -0.65 8.46
C VAL A 113 -4.27 -0.54 7.43
N TYR A 114 -4.58 -0.66 6.14
CA TYR A 114 -3.59 -0.51 5.07
C TYR A 114 -3.65 0.87 4.44
N ARG A 115 -2.49 1.43 4.09
CA ARG A 115 -2.39 2.76 3.50
C ARG A 115 -1.30 2.83 2.45
N ILE A 116 -1.46 3.79 1.54
CA ILE A 116 -0.46 4.13 0.55
C ILE A 116 0.69 4.86 1.26
N PRO A 117 1.95 4.39 1.11
CA PRO A 117 3.15 5.07 1.59
C PRO A 117 3.38 6.43 0.92
N GLU A 118 4.38 7.17 1.40
CA GLU A 118 4.87 8.37 0.71
C GLU A 118 5.19 8.07 -0.76
N LEU A 119 4.78 8.99 -1.62
CA LEU A 119 4.96 8.94 -3.06
C LEU A 119 6.04 9.93 -3.46
N ASP A 120 6.80 9.62 -4.51
CA ASP A 120 7.71 10.55 -5.15
C ASP A 120 6.92 11.79 -5.60
N PRO A 121 7.19 12.98 -5.03
CA PRO A 121 6.44 14.19 -5.32
C PRO A 121 6.61 14.67 -6.78
N ASN A 122 7.61 14.13 -7.51
CA ASN A 122 7.86 14.49 -8.90
C ASN A 122 7.15 13.56 -9.90
N THR A 123 6.48 12.50 -9.44
CA THR A 123 5.71 11.65 -10.36
C THR A 123 4.39 12.34 -10.70
N THR A 124 4.08 12.45 -11.99
CA THR A 124 2.86 13.11 -12.49
C THR A 124 1.84 12.10 -13.00
N ASP A 125 0.58 12.51 -13.19
CA ASP A 125 -0.45 11.65 -13.77
C ASP A 125 -0.12 11.24 -15.22
N GLU A 126 0.57 12.08 -16.00
CA GLU A 126 1.03 11.73 -17.36
C GLU A 126 2.10 10.64 -17.32
N GLU A 127 3.03 10.71 -16.35
CA GLU A 127 4.01 9.64 -16.16
C GLU A 127 3.33 8.35 -15.70
N ARG A 128 2.32 8.43 -14.83
CA ARG A 128 1.50 7.29 -14.40
C ARG A 128 0.78 6.62 -15.58
N GLU A 129 0.16 7.41 -16.45
CA GLU A 129 -0.53 6.92 -17.64
C GLU A 129 0.40 6.13 -18.58
N LYS A 130 1.64 6.60 -18.80
CA LYS A 130 2.64 5.90 -19.65
C LYS A 130 2.91 4.47 -19.21
N TRP A 131 2.76 4.20 -17.92
CA TRP A 131 3.00 2.90 -17.28
C TRP A 131 1.71 2.14 -16.97
N ASP A 132 0.57 2.54 -17.56
CA ASP A 132 -0.71 1.86 -17.36
C ASP A 132 -1.17 1.84 -15.89
N VAL A 133 -0.74 2.82 -15.08
CA VAL A 133 -1.16 2.93 -13.68
C VAL A 133 -2.15 4.10 -13.50
N PRO A 134 -3.08 4.02 -12.53
CA PRO A 134 -4.13 5.02 -12.36
C PRO A 134 -3.58 6.37 -11.91
N SER A 135 -4.37 7.43 -12.11
CA SER A 135 -4.07 8.78 -11.56
C SER A 135 -3.93 8.77 -10.03
N PHE A 136 -3.40 9.83 -9.44
CA PHE A 136 -3.38 9.96 -7.97
C PHE A 136 -4.78 9.91 -7.37
N PHE A 137 -5.76 10.53 -8.00
CA PHE A 137 -7.15 10.48 -7.54
C PHE A 137 -7.67 9.03 -7.48
N GLU A 138 -7.52 8.29 -8.57
CA GLU A 138 -7.92 6.89 -8.65
C GLU A 138 -7.13 6.01 -7.66
N LEU A 139 -5.83 6.27 -7.49
CA LEU A 139 -5.01 5.59 -6.50
C LEU A 139 -5.55 5.76 -5.06
N TYR A 140 -5.78 6.99 -4.60
CA TYR A 140 -6.21 7.25 -3.22
C TYR A 140 -7.64 6.81 -2.93
N SER A 141 -8.49 6.78 -3.96
CA SER A 141 -9.85 6.23 -3.90
C SER A 141 -9.91 4.72 -4.11
N PHE A 142 -8.76 4.11 -4.46
CA PHE A 142 -8.61 2.70 -4.82
C PHE A 142 -9.43 2.27 -6.04
N ASP A 143 -9.72 3.22 -6.94
CA ASP A 143 -10.49 3.00 -8.16
C ASP A 143 -9.57 2.57 -9.32
N LYS A 144 -10.07 1.68 -10.18
CA LYS A 144 -9.40 1.17 -11.40
C LYS A 144 -7.95 0.71 -11.23
N LEU A 145 -7.55 0.27 -10.03
CA LEU A 145 -6.22 -0.26 -9.80
C LEU A 145 -5.99 -1.52 -10.65
N ARG A 146 -4.98 -1.48 -11.53
CA ARG A 146 -4.62 -2.62 -12.38
C ARG A 146 -3.72 -3.59 -11.63
N GLY A 147 -3.98 -4.88 -11.77
CA GLY A 147 -3.15 -5.93 -11.17
C GLY A 147 -3.21 -6.01 -9.64
N PHE A 148 -4.00 -5.15 -9.00
CA PHE A 148 -4.26 -5.22 -7.57
C PHE A 148 -5.28 -6.31 -7.26
N MET A 149 -5.23 -6.83 -6.04
CA MET A 149 -6.18 -7.84 -5.58
C MET A 149 -7.60 -7.28 -5.50
N LYS A 150 -8.60 -8.17 -5.59
CA LYS A 150 -9.99 -7.78 -5.46
C LYS A 150 -10.27 -7.23 -4.07
N TYR A 151 -11.29 -6.39 -3.98
CA TYR A 151 -11.77 -5.84 -2.74
C TYR A 151 -13.30 -5.76 -2.78
N ASP A 152 -13.90 -5.77 -1.59
CA ASP A 152 -15.31 -5.52 -1.37
C ASP A 152 -15.49 -4.11 -0.80
N PHE A 153 -16.56 -3.46 -1.23
CA PHE A 153 -17.00 -2.20 -0.65
C PHE A 153 -17.82 -2.49 0.60
N ILE A 154 -17.48 -1.87 1.72
CA ILE A 154 -18.13 -2.10 3.00
C ILE A 154 -19.11 -0.98 3.33
N ASP A 155 -18.64 0.26 3.36
CA ASP A 155 -19.46 1.43 3.68
C ASP A 155 -18.84 2.73 3.14
N THR A 156 -19.61 3.80 3.09
CA THR A 156 -19.15 5.14 2.73
C THR A 156 -19.77 6.19 3.62
N LEU A 157 -18.98 7.21 3.93
CA LEU A 157 -19.51 8.44 4.48
C LEU A 157 -18.91 9.63 3.75
N GLU A 158 -19.77 10.59 3.47
CA GLU A 158 -19.39 11.86 2.86
C GLU A 158 -19.83 12.99 3.79
N ASN A 159 -18.95 13.97 3.94
CA ASN A 159 -19.26 15.26 4.51
C ASN A 159 -18.91 16.36 3.50
N GLU A 160 -19.15 17.61 3.87
CA GLU A 160 -18.96 18.76 2.99
C GLU A 160 -17.52 18.95 2.47
N ASN A 161 -16.54 18.26 3.06
CA ASN A 161 -15.12 18.42 2.75
C ASN A 161 -14.45 17.13 2.24
N LEU A 162 -15.05 15.96 2.46
CA LEU A 162 -14.39 14.68 2.30
C LEU A 162 -15.37 13.52 2.15
N LYS A 163 -15.06 12.58 1.25
CA LYS A 163 -15.66 11.25 1.20
C LYS A 163 -14.65 10.18 1.61
N VAL A 164 -15.07 9.25 2.46
CA VAL A 164 -14.28 8.08 2.86
C VAL A 164 -15.07 6.81 2.57
N ASN A 165 -14.45 5.91 1.81
CA ASN A 165 -14.95 4.56 1.53
C ASN A 165 -14.19 3.57 2.39
N ILE A 166 -14.88 2.68 3.10
CA ILE A 166 -14.26 1.51 3.71
C ILE A 166 -14.21 0.41 2.66
N ILE A 167 -13.01 -0.09 2.37
CA ILE A 167 -12.81 -1.21 1.45
C ILE A 167 -12.07 -2.36 2.14
N LYS A 168 -12.53 -3.59 1.90
CA LYS A 168 -11.94 -4.80 2.43
C LYS A 168 -11.24 -5.55 1.31
N LEU A 169 -9.93 -5.71 1.41
CA LEU A 169 -9.17 -6.54 0.47
C LEU A 169 -9.56 -8.01 0.64
N GLU A 170 -9.58 -8.77 -0.45
CA GLU A 170 -9.88 -10.22 -0.44
C GLU A 170 -8.92 -11.01 0.48
N ARG A 171 -7.70 -10.48 0.69
CA ARG A 171 -6.64 -11.06 1.51
C ARG A 171 -5.61 -10.00 1.89
N PRO A 172 -4.73 -10.26 2.88
CA PRO A 172 -3.58 -9.41 3.12
C PRO A 172 -2.65 -9.33 1.89
N PRO A 173 -2.03 -8.16 1.63
CA PRO A 173 -0.97 -8.06 0.63
C PRO A 173 0.13 -9.09 0.88
N ALA A 174 0.56 -9.78 -0.17
CA ALA A 174 1.54 -10.87 -0.06
C ALA A 174 2.89 -10.41 0.53
N HIS A 175 3.22 -9.14 0.33
CA HIS A 175 4.46 -8.51 0.75
C HIS A 175 4.16 -7.13 1.32
N SER A 176 4.20 -7.03 2.64
CA SER A 176 4.22 -5.75 3.32
C SER A 176 5.52 -5.64 4.15
N PRO A 177 6.19 -4.48 4.16
CA PRO A 177 7.29 -4.23 5.06
C PRO A 177 6.81 -4.20 6.52
N SER A 178 7.69 -4.55 7.44
CA SER A 178 7.53 -4.18 8.83
C SER A 178 7.62 -2.66 8.98
N LEU A 179 6.88 -2.09 9.92
CA LEU A 179 7.06 -0.69 10.28
C LEU A 179 8.39 -0.54 11.01
N THR A 180 9.32 0.17 10.37
CA THR A 180 10.60 0.58 10.98
C THR A 180 10.71 2.10 10.86
N GLY A 181 10.99 2.77 11.97
CA GLY A 181 11.11 4.22 12.01
C GLY A 181 12.26 4.68 12.86
N THR A 182 12.60 5.94 12.68
CA THR A 182 13.63 6.64 13.46
C THR A 182 12.97 7.63 14.40
N ARG A 183 13.63 7.94 15.51
CA ARG A 183 13.15 8.96 16.44
C ARG A 183 13.26 10.32 15.77
N CYS A 184 12.15 11.04 15.61
CA CYS A 184 12.12 12.35 14.95
C CYS A 184 11.69 13.49 15.87
N GLY A 185 11.24 13.20 17.09
CA GLY A 185 10.86 14.22 18.05
C GLY A 185 10.25 13.69 19.32
N LYS A 186 9.62 14.59 20.07
CA LYS A 186 8.85 14.26 21.27
C LYS A 186 7.57 15.08 21.34
N THR A 187 6.56 14.51 21.98
CA THR A 187 5.34 15.23 22.38
C THR A 187 5.60 16.11 23.61
N GLU A 188 4.65 16.98 23.95
CA GLU A 188 4.73 17.86 25.14
C GLU A 188 4.85 17.07 26.46
N ASP A 189 4.22 15.89 26.53
CA ASP A 189 4.35 14.93 27.63
C ASP A 189 5.58 14.02 27.49
N ASN A 190 6.58 14.44 26.70
CA ASN A 190 7.91 13.82 26.56
C ASN A 190 7.89 12.38 25.99
N ARG A 191 6.82 11.97 25.30
CA ARG A 191 6.76 10.68 24.59
C ARG A 191 7.52 10.78 23.27
N VAL A 192 8.25 9.73 22.92
CA VAL A 192 9.06 9.68 21.70
C VAL A 192 8.15 9.55 20.49
N ILE A 193 8.38 10.40 19.48
CA ILE A 193 7.75 10.31 18.17
C ILE A 193 8.72 9.58 17.23
N PHE A 194 8.20 8.53 16.61
CA PHE A 194 8.87 7.80 15.54
C PHE A 194 8.34 8.27 14.20
N GLU A 195 9.20 8.24 13.19
CA GLU A 195 8.83 8.51 11.80
C GLU A 195 9.49 7.49 10.89
N ASN A 196 8.72 6.96 9.95
CA ASN A 196 9.26 6.11 8.90
C ASN A 196 9.49 6.94 7.62
N PRO A 197 10.28 6.42 6.66
CA PRO A 197 10.49 7.07 5.36
C PRO A 197 9.25 7.19 4.47
N TYR A 198 8.07 6.89 5.00
CA TYR A 198 6.80 6.94 4.30
C TYR A 198 5.88 8.03 4.87
N GLY A 199 6.43 8.97 5.65
CA GLY A 199 5.72 10.10 6.25
C GLY A 199 4.81 9.75 7.43
N TRP A 200 4.77 8.48 7.87
CA TRP A 200 4.00 8.09 9.05
C TRP A 200 4.74 8.49 10.30
N LYS A 201 4.02 9.15 11.19
CA LYS A 201 4.48 9.45 12.54
C LYS A 201 3.67 8.67 13.56
N TRP A 202 4.32 8.17 14.60
CA TRP A 202 3.62 7.46 15.68
C TRP A 202 4.30 7.58 17.02
N ILE A 203 3.54 7.23 18.03
CA ILE A 203 3.98 7.05 19.41
C ILE A 203 3.60 5.65 19.87
N GLU A 204 4.44 5.08 20.71
CA GLU A 204 4.22 3.81 21.39
C GLU A 204 3.79 4.06 22.84
N ASP A 205 3.03 3.13 23.41
CA ASP A 205 2.69 3.12 24.83
C ASP A 205 3.88 2.70 25.71
N SER A 206 3.66 2.63 27.03
CA SER A 206 4.69 2.24 27.99
C SER A 206 5.16 0.78 27.82
N ALA A 207 4.39 -0.06 27.14
CA ALA A 207 4.74 -1.44 26.81
C ALA A 207 5.46 -1.56 25.45
N GLY A 208 5.71 -0.45 24.75
CA GLY A 208 6.31 -0.44 23.42
C GLY A 208 5.34 -0.85 22.30
N SER A 209 4.03 -0.84 22.57
CA SER A 209 2.99 -1.15 21.59
C SER A 209 2.46 0.11 20.91
N PHE A 210 1.96 -0.03 19.68
CA PHE A 210 1.37 1.10 18.95
C PHE A 210 0.18 1.71 19.71
N ASP A 211 0.23 3.02 19.96
CA ASP A 211 -0.85 3.77 20.63
C ASP A 211 -1.58 4.70 19.64
N LEU A 212 -0.83 5.60 19.01
CA LEU A 212 -1.37 6.64 18.13
C LEU A 212 -0.39 6.92 16.99
N GLY A 213 -0.92 7.09 15.79
CA GLY A 213 -0.17 7.54 14.63
C GLY A 213 -0.97 8.45 13.73
N TRP A 214 -0.25 9.19 12.87
CA TRP A 214 -0.85 10.14 11.96
C TRP A 214 -0.07 10.26 10.66
N LEU A 215 -0.80 10.55 9.59
CA LEU A 215 -0.28 10.83 8.26
C LEU A 215 -1.02 12.03 7.68
N LEU A 216 -0.26 12.93 7.03
CA LEU A 216 -0.82 13.96 6.15
C LEU A 216 -0.85 13.39 4.73
N ILE A 217 -2.03 13.40 4.12
CA ILE A 217 -2.25 12.97 2.74
C ILE A 217 -2.65 14.19 1.88
N PRO A 218 -2.38 14.15 0.57
CA PRO A 218 -2.72 15.25 -0.34
C PRO A 218 -4.23 15.50 -0.38
N HIS A 219 -4.62 16.66 -0.90
CA HIS A 219 -6.04 16.97 -1.12
C HIS A 219 -6.61 16.06 -2.20
N VAL A 220 -7.47 15.14 -1.80
CA VAL A 220 -8.22 14.24 -2.70
C VAL A 220 -9.69 14.20 -2.29
N PRO A 221 -10.64 14.19 -3.24
CA PRO A 221 -12.06 14.24 -2.89
C PRO A 221 -12.59 12.94 -2.28
N VAL A 222 -11.93 11.81 -2.52
CA VAL A 222 -12.32 10.49 -2.02
C VAL A 222 -11.09 9.74 -1.49
N ILE A 223 -11.23 9.11 -0.32
CA ILE A 223 -10.20 8.26 0.30
C ILE A 223 -10.73 6.85 0.48
N ALA A 224 -9.89 5.86 0.19
CA ALA A 224 -10.08 4.49 0.63
C ALA A 224 -9.46 4.24 2.01
N HIS A 225 -10.30 3.88 2.97
CA HIS A 225 -9.91 3.26 4.22
C HIS A 225 -9.80 1.74 4.02
N ILE A 226 -8.58 1.25 3.87
CA ILE A 226 -8.32 -0.15 3.48
C ILE A 226 -8.14 -1.03 4.72
N VAL A 227 -8.84 -2.16 4.75
CA VAL A 227 -8.67 -3.25 5.71
C VAL A 227 -8.46 -4.58 4.98
N ALA A 228 -7.82 -5.56 5.61
CA ALA A 228 -7.56 -6.86 4.97
C ALA A 228 -7.70 -8.07 5.92
N THR A 229 -8.21 -7.84 7.12
CA THR A 229 -8.50 -8.90 8.10
C THR A 229 -10.02 -9.00 8.28
N GLU A 230 -10.47 -10.10 8.88
CA GLU A 230 -11.84 -10.20 9.37
C GLU A 230 -12.07 -9.22 10.53
N GLY A 231 -13.31 -8.74 10.65
CA GLY A 231 -13.68 -7.77 11.66
C GLY A 231 -14.90 -6.94 11.30
N ASP A 232 -15.42 -6.26 12.32
CA ASP A 232 -16.53 -5.34 12.17
C ASP A 232 -16.00 -3.94 11.85
N ALA A 233 -16.64 -3.31 10.87
CA ALA A 233 -16.33 -1.95 10.45
C ALA A 233 -17.56 -1.06 10.60
N SER A 234 -17.37 0.16 11.09
CA SER A 234 -18.39 1.20 11.06
C SER A 234 -17.77 2.55 10.69
N ILE A 235 -18.61 3.44 10.16
CA ILE A 235 -18.23 4.79 9.80
C ILE A 235 -19.28 5.76 10.31
N GLU A 236 -18.84 6.85 10.93
CA GLU A 236 -19.74 7.86 11.49
C GLU A 236 -19.18 9.27 11.36
N ARG A 237 -20.10 10.23 11.34
CA ARG A 237 -19.77 11.66 11.33
C ARG A 237 -19.57 12.10 12.77
N VAL A 238 -18.45 12.75 13.05
CA VAL A 238 -18.16 13.33 14.36
C VAL A 238 -17.80 14.81 14.21
N THR A 239 -18.13 15.62 15.21
CA THR A 239 -17.80 17.05 15.22
C THR A 239 -16.72 17.34 16.24
N LEU A 240 -15.63 17.97 15.82
CA LEU A 240 -14.53 18.38 16.70
C LEU A 240 -14.26 19.86 16.50
N ASN A 241 -14.42 20.66 17.56
CA ASN A 241 -14.25 22.12 17.54
C ASN A 241 -15.00 22.81 16.38
N GLY A 242 -16.23 22.36 16.10
CA GLY A 242 -17.06 22.86 15.00
C GLY A 242 -16.72 22.30 13.61
N TYR A 243 -15.65 21.52 13.46
CA TYR A 243 -15.29 20.87 12.19
C TYR A 243 -15.93 19.49 12.06
N SER A 244 -16.56 19.24 10.92
CA SER A 244 -17.07 17.92 10.53
C SER A 244 -15.90 16.99 10.17
N CYS A 245 -15.79 15.91 10.91
CA CYS A 245 -14.79 14.86 10.73
C CYS A 245 -15.49 13.53 10.44
N ILE A 246 -14.74 12.58 9.88
CA ILE A 246 -15.23 11.22 9.62
C ILE A 246 -14.42 10.26 10.49
N LEU A 247 -15.11 9.51 11.34
CA LEU A 247 -14.51 8.46 12.15
C LEU A 247 -14.80 7.10 11.53
N VAL A 248 -13.76 6.33 11.26
CA VAL A 248 -13.85 4.91 10.90
C VAL A 248 -13.41 4.08 12.09
N ILE A 249 -14.22 3.10 12.48
CA ILE A 249 -13.89 2.13 13.52
C ILE A 249 -13.77 0.77 12.84
N PHE A 250 -12.65 0.08 13.05
CA PHE A 250 -12.43 -1.27 12.57
C PHE A 250 -11.82 -2.11 13.68
N ASN A 251 -12.56 -3.10 14.17
CA ASN A 251 -12.25 -3.81 15.41
C ASN A 251 -11.95 -2.79 16.54
N ASN A 252 -10.74 -2.82 17.11
CA ASN A 252 -10.32 -1.88 18.16
C ASN A 252 -9.72 -0.58 17.62
N SER A 253 -9.34 -0.56 16.33
CA SER A 253 -8.69 0.59 15.69
C SER A 253 -9.70 1.67 15.34
N LYS A 254 -9.33 2.91 15.62
CA LYS A 254 -10.14 4.10 15.32
C LYS A 254 -9.30 5.00 14.44
N THR A 255 -9.82 5.36 13.27
CA THR A 255 -9.18 6.31 12.36
C THR A 255 -10.07 7.52 12.14
N LEU A 256 -9.59 8.67 12.58
CA LEU A 256 -10.26 9.95 12.37
C LEU A 256 -9.67 10.65 11.14
N TYR A 257 -10.54 11.04 10.21
CA TYR A 257 -10.21 11.83 9.03
C TYR A 257 -10.77 13.23 9.15
N PHE A 258 -9.94 14.22 8.84
CA PHE A 258 -10.35 15.61 8.76
C PHE A 258 -9.45 16.42 7.82
N ARG A 259 -9.99 17.48 7.23
CA ARG A 259 -9.28 18.35 6.30
C ARG A 259 -8.73 19.58 7.01
N THR A 260 -7.55 20.03 6.59
CA THR A 260 -6.93 21.31 6.95
C THR A 260 -6.44 22.01 5.68
N ARG A 261 -5.90 23.23 5.78
CA ARG A 261 -5.27 23.90 4.61
C ARG A 261 -4.12 23.09 4.00
N LYS A 262 -3.39 22.33 4.83
CA LYS A 262 -2.22 21.53 4.41
C LYS A 262 -2.59 20.26 3.64
N GLY A 263 -3.81 19.75 3.80
CA GLY A 263 -4.22 18.45 3.25
C GLY A 263 -5.25 17.77 4.14
N ILE A 264 -5.41 16.46 3.95
CA ILE A 264 -6.28 15.64 4.78
C ILE A 264 -5.40 14.90 5.79
N TRP A 265 -5.82 14.86 7.04
CA TRP A 265 -5.15 14.12 8.09
C TRP A 265 -5.88 12.81 8.34
N ALA A 266 -5.12 11.73 8.48
CA ALA A 266 -5.60 10.45 9.00
C ALA A 266 -4.90 10.18 10.33
N LEU A 267 -5.66 10.12 11.43
CA LEU A 267 -5.15 9.81 12.76
C LEU A 267 -5.69 8.45 13.20
N THR A 268 -4.82 7.47 13.34
CA THR A 268 -5.19 6.11 13.74
C THR A 268 -4.68 5.82 15.14
N GLY A 269 -5.51 5.24 16.01
CA GLY A 269 -5.11 4.85 17.35
C GLY A 269 -6.11 3.90 18.01
N MET A 270 -5.76 3.43 19.21
CA MET A 270 -6.62 2.54 20.00
C MET A 270 -7.58 3.31 20.92
N ASP A 271 -7.14 4.46 21.45
CA ASP A 271 -7.94 5.35 22.30
C ASP A 271 -8.43 6.58 21.52
N TYR A 272 -9.75 6.78 21.51
CA TYR A 272 -10.39 7.92 20.86
C TYR A 272 -9.99 9.27 21.48
N ASN A 273 -9.72 9.31 22.80
CA ASN A 273 -9.31 10.54 23.47
C ASN A 273 -7.93 11.01 23.00
N ASN A 274 -6.99 10.09 22.82
CA ASN A 274 -5.66 10.40 22.28
C ASN A 274 -5.75 10.93 20.84
N ILE A 275 -6.60 10.30 20.02
CA ILE A 275 -6.85 10.72 18.63
C ILE A 275 -7.42 12.14 18.58
N THR A 276 -8.48 12.42 19.33
CA THR A 276 -9.14 13.73 19.33
C THR A 276 -8.25 14.83 19.90
N LYS A 277 -7.51 14.57 20.98
CA LYS A 277 -6.51 15.51 21.52
C LYS A 277 -5.47 15.90 20.46
N LYS A 278 -4.95 14.93 19.71
CA LYS A 278 -4.00 15.19 18.62
C LYS A 278 -4.63 15.96 17.46
N ALA A 279 -5.88 15.63 17.11
CA ALA A 279 -6.62 16.32 16.06
C ALA A 279 -6.79 17.81 16.38
N LEU A 280 -7.17 18.15 17.61
CA LEU A 280 -7.33 19.52 18.08
C LEU A 280 -6.04 20.33 17.98
N ILE A 281 -4.90 19.73 18.39
CA ILE A 281 -3.57 20.36 18.24
C ILE A 281 -3.29 20.66 16.77
N ILE A 282 -3.45 19.67 15.88
CA ILE A 282 -3.18 19.83 14.44
C ILE A 282 -4.06 20.92 13.83
N GLN A 283 -5.36 20.94 14.17
CA GLN A 283 -6.30 21.95 13.70
C GLN A 283 -5.86 23.34 14.14
N SER A 284 -5.52 23.52 15.42
CA SER A 284 -5.07 24.81 15.95
C SER A 284 -3.82 25.37 15.26
N CYS A 285 -2.85 24.50 14.90
CA CYS A 285 -1.62 24.89 14.19
C CYS A 285 -1.80 25.07 12.67
N SER A 286 -2.96 24.72 12.11
CA SER A 286 -3.24 24.75 10.67
C SER A 286 -4.32 25.76 10.27
N SER A 287 -4.94 26.43 11.26
CA SER A 287 -5.87 27.56 11.12
C SER A 287 -5.22 28.78 10.48
#